data_AF-A0A810DU75-F1
#
_entry.id   AF-A0A810DU75-F1
#
_cell.length_a   1.000
_cell.length_b   1.000
_cell.length_c   1.000
_cell.angle_alpha   90.00
_cell.angle_beta   90.00
_cell.angle_gamma   90.00
#
_symmetry.space_group_name_H-M   'P 1'
#
loop_
_entity.id
_entity.type
_entity.pdbx_description
1 polymer ?
#
loop_
_entity_poly.entity_id
_entity_poly.type
_entity_poly.pdbx_seq_one_letter_code
_entity_poly.pdbx_strand_id
1 'polypeptide(L)'
;MYPPDTSVGNGLWGDYYVGPNFEKYFLGKTVPKIDYNWMKGTPVGNYSMSIKWAGYLRARYTEDYTLYTKASDGVKLYLDNKLLLDDWTVHSTQEHSVTIRLEA
;
A
#
# COMPACT_ATOMS: atom_id res chain seq x y z
N MET A 1 30.71 -4.87 -1.24
CA MET A 1 29.37 -4.94 -0.62
C MET A 1 29.26 -3.70 0.25
N TYR A 2 28.42 -2.73 -0.11
CA TYR A 2 28.18 -1.57 0.76
C TYR A 2 27.40 -2.05 2.00
N PRO A 3 27.66 -1.48 3.19
CA PRO A 3 26.89 -1.84 4.37
C PRO A 3 25.39 -1.58 4.12
N PRO A 4 24.49 -2.42 4.67
CA PRO A 4 23.05 -2.20 4.55
C PRO A 4 22.73 -0.81 5.11
N ASP A 5 22.01 -0.01 4.34
CA ASP A 5 21.56 1.28 4.82
C ASP A 5 20.43 1.08 5.86
N THR A 6 20.58 1.75 7.00
CA THR A 6 19.66 1.66 8.15
C THR A 6 18.71 2.84 8.26
N SER A 7 18.75 3.79 7.33
CA SER A 7 17.83 4.93 7.31
C SER A 7 16.39 4.47 7.10
N VAL A 8 15.51 4.95 7.97
CA VAL A 8 14.07 4.71 7.89
C VAL A 8 13.46 5.86 7.11
N GLY A 9 12.80 5.57 5.98
CA GLY A 9 12.02 6.57 5.26
C GLY A 9 10.89 7.11 6.12
N ASN A 10 10.46 8.36 5.90
CA ASN A 10 9.42 9.02 6.69
C ASN A 10 8.00 8.42 6.51
N GLY A 11 7.88 7.27 5.84
CA GLY A 11 6.62 6.60 5.53
C GLY A 11 6.16 6.81 4.08
N LEU A 12 4.87 6.59 3.84
CA LEU A 12 4.21 6.75 2.55
C LEU A 12 3.19 7.88 2.62
N TRP A 13 3.08 8.67 1.55
CA TRP A 13 1.98 9.62 1.40
C TRP A 13 0.70 8.87 1.03
N GLY A 14 -0.38 9.07 1.79
CA GLY A 14 -1.69 8.49 1.54
C GLY A 14 -2.69 9.57 1.15
N ASP A 15 -3.25 9.49 -0.06
CA ASP A 15 -4.42 10.24 -0.49
C ASP A 15 -5.68 9.43 -0.23
N TYR A 16 -6.59 9.95 0.59
CA TYR A 16 -7.83 9.31 1.01
C TYR A 16 -9.00 9.93 0.25
N TYR A 17 -9.92 9.09 -0.21
CA TYR A 17 -11.06 9.49 -1.02
C TYR A 17 -12.38 8.99 -0.41
N VAL A 18 -13.43 9.77 -0.59
CA VAL A 18 -14.81 9.30 -0.45
C VAL A 18 -15.23 8.63 -1.75
N GLY A 19 -15.70 7.38 -1.62
CA GLY A 19 -16.08 6.50 -2.71
C GLY A 19 -15.05 5.39 -2.99
N PRO A 20 -15.46 4.28 -3.65
CA PRO A 20 -14.60 3.12 -3.88
C PRO A 20 -13.56 3.31 -5.00
N ASN A 21 -13.70 4.31 -5.87
CA ASN A 21 -12.88 4.49 -7.07
C ASN A 21 -12.25 5.89 -7.18
N PHE A 22 -11.86 6.48 -6.05
CA PHE A 22 -11.12 7.75 -5.97
C PHE A 22 -11.94 8.97 -6.40
N GLU A 23 -13.24 8.96 -6.15
CA GLU A 23 -14.21 9.91 -6.69
C GLU A 23 -14.04 11.31 -6.11
N LYS A 24 -13.90 11.42 -4.78
CA LYS A 24 -13.78 12.72 -4.10
C LYS A 24 -12.64 12.70 -3.09
N TYR A 25 -11.61 13.51 -3.34
CA TYR A 25 -10.52 13.70 -2.39
C TYR A 25 -11.06 14.17 -1.02
N PHE A 26 -10.55 13.56 0.05
CA PHE A 26 -10.91 13.87 1.42
C PHE A 26 -9.74 14.49 2.18
N LEU A 27 -8.61 13.78 2.27
CA LEU A 27 -7.39 14.28 2.92
C LEU A 27 -6.14 13.58 2.38
N GLY A 28 -4.99 14.19 2.64
CA GLY A 28 -3.68 13.64 2.37
C GLY A 28 -2.81 13.70 3.61
N LYS A 29 -2.09 12.61 3.91
CA LYS A 29 -1.14 12.58 5.03
C LYS A 29 -0.07 11.51 4.84
N THR A 30 1.10 11.74 5.43
CA THR A 30 2.14 10.73 5.54
C THR A 30 1.78 9.72 6.64
N VAL A 31 1.98 8.42 6.35
CA VAL A 31 1.77 7.31 7.29
C VAL A 31 3.06 6.49 7.40
N PRO A 32 3.52 6.14 8.61
CA PRO A 32 4.80 5.46 8.78
C PRO A 32 4.78 4.01 8.26
N LYS A 33 3.60 3.40 8.15
CA LYS A 33 3.38 2.05 7.60
C LYS A 33 1.94 1.89 7.10
N ILE A 34 1.72 0.91 6.22
CA ILE A 34 0.38 0.46 5.81
C ILE A 34 0.03 -0.76 6.67
N ASP A 35 -0.74 -0.53 7.74
CA ASP A 35 -1.19 -1.55 8.68
C ASP A 35 -2.47 -1.05 9.35
N TYR A 36 -3.61 -1.34 8.72
CA TYR A 36 -4.90 -0.76 9.09
C TYR A 36 -5.95 -1.85 9.31
N ASN A 37 -6.72 -1.68 10.40
CA ASN A 37 -7.97 -2.37 10.62
C ASN A 37 -9.07 -1.32 10.88
N TRP A 38 -9.93 -1.09 9.88
CA TRP A 38 -10.97 -0.06 9.91
C TRP A 38 -12.27 -0.47 10.61
N MET A 39 -12.33 -1.63 11.30
CA MET A 39 -13.53 -2.14 12.00
C MET A 39 -14.20 -1.16 12.98
N LYS A 40 -13.49 -0.11 13.42
CA LYS A 40 -14.00 0.94 14.32
C LYS A 40 -14.40 2.23 13.60
N GLY A 41 -14.32 2.26 12.27
CA GLY A 41 -14.62 3.41 11.44
C GLY A 41 -13.47 3.81 10.52
N THR A 42 -13.82 4.58 9.49
CA THR A 42 -12.88 5.15 8.53
C THR A 42 -12.77 6.67 8.73
N PRO A 43 -11.71 7.32 8.22
CA PRO A 43 -11.63 8.78 8.17
C PRO A 43 -12.81 9.45 7.46
N VAL A 44 -13.47 8.75 6.54
CA VAL A 44 -14.63 9.25 5.78
C VAL A 44 -15.97 8.88 6.43
N GLY A 45 -15.98 8.36 7.66
CA GLY A 45 -17.21 8.00 8.36
C GLY A 45 -17.93 6.81 7.72
N ASN A 46 -19.22 6.98 7.42
CA ASN A 46 -20.11 5.93 6.92
C ASN A 46 -20.08 5.74 5.39
N TYR A 47 -19.22 6.47 4.68
CA TYR A 47 -19.06 6.33 3.24
C TYR A 47 -18.04 5.25 2.90
N SER A 48 -18.17 4.67 1.69
CA SER A 48 -17.08 3.89 1.09
C SER A 48 -15.81 4.73 0.96
N MET A 49 -14.66 4.08 1.05
CA MET A 49 -13.36 4.74 1.01
C MET A 49 -12.43 4.01 0.06
N SER A 50 -11.62 4.78 -0.67
CA SER A 50 -10.43 4.27 -1.35
C SER A 50 -9.22 5.11 -0.98
N ILE A 51 -8.03 4.53 -1.07
CA ILE A 51 -6.77 5.17 -0.66
C ILE A 51 -5.71 4.88 -1.72
N LYS A 52 -4.90 5.89 -2.05
CA LYS A 52 -3.65 5.73 -2.80
C LYS A 52 -2.48 6.01 -1.88
N TRP A 53 -1.68 4.98 -1.58
CA TRP A 53 -0.40 5.18 -0.91
C TRP A 53 0.72 5.23 -1.95
N ALA A 54 1.56 6.26 -1.87
CA ALA A 54 2.70 6.47 -2.75
C ALA A 54 3.95 6.78 -1.93
N GLY A 55 5.08 6.24 -2.38
CA GLY A 55 6.37 6.41 -1.72
C GLY A 55 7.42 5.53 -2.38
N TYR A 56 8.53 5.35 -1.67
CA TYR A 56 9.63 4.50 -2.13
C TYR A 56 9.80 3.33 -1.18
N LEU A 57 9.98 2.15 -1.76
CA LEU A 57 10.44 0.98 -1.04
C LEU A 57 11.97 0.94 -1.15
N ARG A 58 12.64 0.76 -0.01
CA ARG A 58 14.09 0.58 0.03
C ARG A 58 14.41 -0.82 0.52
N ALA A 59 15.02 -1.63 -0.35
CA ALA A 59 15.52 -2.94 0.04
C ALA A 59 16.80 -2.78 0.88
N ARG A 60 16.96 -3.65 1.88
CA ARG A 60 18.19 -3.68 2.70
C ARG A 60 19.29 -4.50 2.05
N TYR A 61 18.90 -5.41 1.18
CA TYR A 61 19.77 -6.40 0.53
C TYR A 61 19.34 -6.56 -0.93
N THR A 62 20.30 -6.94 -1.77
CA THR A 62 20.02 -7.34 -3.16
C THR A 62 19.62 -8.81 -3.20
N GLU A 63 18.32 -9.08 -3.15
CA GLU A 63 17.75 -10.42 -3.09
C GLU A 63 16.30 -10.43 -3.58
N ASP A 64 15.69 -11.62 -3.59
CA ASP A 64 14.29 -11.78 -3.94
C ASP A 64 13.42 -11.49 -2.71
N TYR A 65 12.55 -10.49 -2.82
CA TYR A 65 11.59 -10.11 -1.80
C TYR A 65 10.21 -10.65 -2.16
N THR A 66 9.49 -11.17 -1.18
CA THR A 66 8.05 -11.42 -1.31
C THR A 66 7.29 -10.28 -0.67
N LEU A 67 6.54 -9.55 -1.50
CA LEU A 67 5.63 -8.50 -1.06
C LEU A 67 4.25 -9.12 -0.84
N TYR A 68 3.65 -8.82 0.31
CA TYR A 68 2.33 -9.30 0.68
C TYR A 68 1.34 -8.14 0.73
N THR A 69 0.13 -8.40 0.23
CA THR A 69 -1.02 -7.53 0.45
C THR A 69 -2.11 -8.35 1.13
N LYS A 70 -2.78 -7.76 2.11
CA LYS A 70 -3.92 -8.37 2.78
C LYS A 70 -5.02 -7.32 2.90
N ALA A 71 -6.05 -7.47 2.08
CA ALA A 71 -7.12 -6.48 1.94
C ALA A 71 -8.48 -7.16 1.94
N SER A 72 -9.46 -6.48 2.52
CA SER A 72 -10.88 -6.71 2.25
C SER A 72 -11.30 -5.74 1.15
N ASP A 73 -12.13 -6.19 0.23
CA ASP A 73 -12.33 -5.56 -1.08
C ASP A 73 -10.99 -5.47 -1.85
N GLY A 74 -10.89 -4.52 -2.80
CA GLY A 74 -9.82 -4.54 -3.77
C GLY A 74 -8.47 -3.97 -3.32
N VAL A 75 -7.40 -4.45 -3.95
CA VAL A 75 -6.04 -3.93 -3.85
C VAL A 75 -5.31 -3.98 -5.21
N LYS A 76 -4.53 -2.94 -5.49
CA LYS A 76 -3.52 -2.95 -6.55
C LYS A 76 -2.16 -2.63 -5.95
N LEU A 77 -1.12 -3.34 -6.37
CA LEU A 77 0.26 -3.06 -6.00
C LEU A 77 1.06 -2.68 -7.23
N TYR A 78 1.70 -1.51 -7.16
CA TYR A 78 2.64 -1.05 -8.16
C TYR A 78 4.04 -0.96 -7.55
N LEU A 79 5.04 -1.36 -8.31
CA LEU A 79 6.45 -1.10 -8.00
C LEU A 79 7.16 -0.68 -9.28
N ASP A 80 7.97 0.37 -9.23
CA ASP A 80 8.64 0.96 -10.40
C ASP A 80 7.68 1.22 -11.57
N ASN A 81 6.48 1.73 -11.25
CA ASN A 81 5.38 2.00 -12.17
C ASN A 81 4.83 0.76 -12.91
N LYS A 82 5.23 -0.46 -12.53
CA LYS A 82 4.68 -1.71 -13.04
C LYS A 82 3.60 -2.23 -12.10
N LEU A 83 2.46 -2.60 -12.68
CA LEU A 83 1.39 -3.29 -11.96
C LEU A 83 1.85 -4.73 -11.66
N LEU A 84 2.09 -5.03 -10.39
CA LEU A 84 2.53 -6.35 -9.94
C LEU A 84 1.36 -7.24 -9.50
N LEU A 85 0.30 -6.61 -9.00
CA LEU A 85 -0.89 -7.29 -8.52
C LEU A 85 -2.12 -6.42 -8.80
N ASP A 86 -3.14 -7.02 -9.39
CA ASP A 86 -4.44 -6.39 -9.65
C ASP A 86 -5.56 -7.32 -9.18
N ASP A 87 -6.10 -7.04 -8.00
CA ASP A 87 -7.35 -7.61 -7.54
C ASP A 87 -8.27 -6.46 -7.10
N TRP A 88 -8.85 -5.77 -8.07
CA TRP A 88 -9.74 -4.64 -7.82
C TRP A 88 -11.21 -5.05 -7.87
N THR A 89 -11.54 -6.09 -7.11
CA THR A 89 -12.92 -6.60 -6.99
C THR A 89 -13.39 -6.58 -5.54
N VAL A 90 -14.71 -6.67 -5.33
CA VAL A 90 -15.29 -6.72 -3.97
C VAL A 90 -15.26 -8.17 -3.49
N HIS A 91 -14.56 -8.41 -2.39
CA HIS A 91 -14.41 -9.73 -1.78
C HIS A 91 -14.08 -9.62 -0.28
N SER A 92 -14.21 -10.73 0.45
CA SER A 92 -13.78 -10.80 1.86
C SER A 92 -12.25 -10.67 1.98
N THR A 93 -11.73 -10.53 3.20
CA THR A 93 -10.28 -10.37 3.40
C THR A 93 -9.49 -11.51 2.75
N GLN A 94 -8.63 -11.16 1.79
CA GLN A 94 -7.76 -12.10 1.09
C GLN A 94 -6.31 -11.62 1.16
N GLU A 95 -5.38 -12.57 1.28
CA GLU A 95 -3.96 -12.33 1.15
C GLU A 95 -3.48 -12.72 -0.24
N HIS A 96 -2.64 -11.87 -0.81
CA HIS A 96 -1.97 -12.09 -2.08
C HIS A 96 -0.49 -11.78 -1.91
N SER A 97 0.35 -12.39 -2.74
CA SER A 97 1.79 -12.13 -2.71
C SER A 97 2.41 -12.10 -4.10
N VAL A 98 3.50 -11.35 -4.22
CA VAL A 98 4.35 -11.30 -5.42
C VAL A 98 5.81 -11.36 -5.00
N THR A 99 6.59 -12.22 -5.67
CA THR A 99 8.04 -12.25 -5.49
C THR A 99 8.72 -11.42 -6.56
N ILE A 100 9.59 -10.52 -6.15
CA ILE A 100 10.34 -9.63 -7.04
C ILE A 100 11.76 -9.42 -6.51
N ARG A 101 12.73 -9.39 -7.41
CA ARG A 101 14.11 -9.08 -7.07
C ARG A 101 14.28 -7.59 -6.84
N LEU A 102 14.79 -7.20 -5.68
CA LEU A 102 15.11 -5.82 -5.33
C LEU A 102 16.62 -5.66 -5.14
N GLU A 103 17.10 -4.42 -5.28
CA GLU A 103 18.50 -4.06 -5.11
C GLU A 103 18.66 -3.03 -3.97
N ALA A 104 19.76 -3.12 -3.22
CA ALA A 104 20.08 -2.25 -2.09
C ALA A 104 20.79 -0.95 -2.50
#